data_AF-A0A9E2ZBD3-F1
#
_entry.id   AF-A0A9E2ZBD3-F1
#
_cell.length_a   1.000
_cell.length_b   1.000
_cell.length_c   1.000
_cell.angle_alpha   90.00
_cell.angle_beta   90.00
_cell.angle_gamma   90.00
#
_symmetry.space_group_name_H-M   'P 1'
#
loop_
_entity.id
_entity.type
_entity.pdbx_description
1 polymer ?
#
loop_
_entity_poly.entity_id
_entity_poly.type
_entity_poly.pdbx_seq_one_letter_code
_entity_poly.pdbx_strand_id
1 'polypeptide(L)'
;MKKAQLTLDPNFGIGEVDRRLFGSFVEHMGRCVYTGIYEPGHPTADEDGFRGDVLDLVRELGVSVVRYPGGNFVSGYRWEDGV
;
A
#
# COMPACT_ATOMS: atom_id res chain seq x y z
N MET A 1 22.20 -27.39 -21.95
CA MET A 1 21.77 -26.71 -20.71
C MET A 1 22.55 -25.41 -20.54
N LYS A 2 21.89 -24.31 -20.19
CA LYS A 2 22.60 -23.07 -19.81
C LYS A 2 23.08 -23.19 -18.35
N LYS A 3 24.30 -22.70 -18.07
CA LYS A 3 24.86 -22.59 -16.70
C LYS A 3 24.89 -21.13 -16.27
N ALA A 4 24.62 -20.88 -15.01
CA ALA A 4 24.77 -19.58 -14.34
C ALA A 4 25.61 -19.75 -13.07
N GLN A 5 26.32 -18.69 -12.67
CA GLN A 5 27.10 -18.61 -11.43
C GLN A 5 26.79 -17.28 -10.71
N LEU A 6 26.78 -17.30 -9.38
CA LEU A 6 26.56 -16.16 -8.49
C LEU A 6 27.58 -16.21 -7.34
N THR A 7 28.13 -15.06 -6.95
CA THR A 7 28.98 -14.91 -5.75
C THR A 7 28.35 -13.88 -4.83
N LEU A 8 28.36 -14.12 -3.52
CA LEU A 8 27.83 -13.22 -2.50
C LEU A 8 28.96 -12.89 -1.51
N ASP A 9 29.31 -11.62 -1.39
CA ASP A 9 30.35 -11.11 -0.45
C ASP A 9 29.75 -9.98 0.42
N PRO A 10 29.63 -10.16 1.74
CA PRO A 10 29.11 -9.14 2.65
C PRO A 10 29.91 -7.83 2.68
N ASN A 11 31.18 -7.85 2.28
CA ASN A 11 32.02 -6.64 2.22
C ASN A 11 31.82 -5.84 0.93
N PHE A 12 31.07 -6.36 -0.03
CA PHE A 12 30.80 -5.74 -1.32
C PHE A 12 29.38 -5.15 -1.39
N GLY A 13 29.02 -4.36 -0.38
CA GLY A 13 27.72 -3.68 -0.29
C GLY A 13 27.60 -2.49 -1.25
N ILE A 14 26.40 -2.25 -1.79
CA ILE A 14 26.11 -1.11 -2.67
C ILE A 14 25.62 0.10 -1.86
N GLY A 15 24.69 -0.13 -0.93
CA GLY A 15 24.10 0.91 -0.09
C GLY A 15 22.99 0.36 0.80
N GLU A 16 22.47 1.19 1.70
CA GLU A 16 21.36 0.83 2.57
C GLU A 16 20.04 0.74 1.78
N VAL A 17 19.21 -0.25 2.11
CA VAL A 17 17.87 -0.39 1.51
C VAL A 17 16.88 0.46 2.32
N ASP A 18 16.45 1.58 1.75
CA ASP A 18 15.43 2.43 2.36
C ASP A 18 14.09 1.68 2.43
N ARG A 19 13.49 1.60 3.63
CA ARG A 19 12.21 0.89 3.82
C ARG A 19 11.08 1.46 2.97
N ARG A 20 11.14 2.73 2.56
CA ARG A 20 10.13 3.39 1.70
C ARG A 20 10.07 2.80 0.29
N LEU A 21 11.07 2.02 -0.11
CA LEU A 21 11.00 1.22 -1.34
C LEU A 21 9.90 0.15 -1.28
N PHE A 22 9.50 -0.28 -0.07
CA PHE A 22 8.39 -1.20 0.17
C PHE A 22 7.07 -0.47 0.44
N GLY A 23 6.88 0.67 -0.22
CA GLY A 23 5.64 1.44 -0.19
C GLY A 23 4.53 0.81 -1.05
N SER A 24 3.33 1.34 -0.91
CA SER A 24 2.15 0.97 -1.69
C SER A 24 1.37 2.21 -2.15
N PHE A 25 0.22 1.99 -2.77
CA PHE A 25 -0.59 3.03 -3.39
C PHE A 25 -2.08 2.72 -3.25
N VAL A 26 -2.85 3.72 -2.80
CA VAL A 26 -4.31 3.70 -2.70
C VAL A 26 -4.88 4.83 -3.55
N GLU A 27 -5.83 4.49 -4.41
CA GLU A 27 -6.53 5.45 -5.28
C GLU A 27 -8.04 5.29 -5.09
N HIS A 28 -8.78 6.39 -5.23
CA HIS A 28 -10.24 6.33 -5.39
C HIS A 28 -10.62 5.74 -6.75
N MET A 29 -10.38 4.44 -6.92
CA MET A 29 -10.64 3.70 -8.15
C MET A 29 -11.27 2.34 -7.82
N GLY A 30 -12.41 2.06 -8.45
CA GLY A 30 -13.13 0.80 -8.28
C GLY A 30 -13.45 0.52 -6.81
N ARG A 31 -12.94 -0.60 -6.31
CA ARG A 31 -13.19 -1.08 -4.94
C ARG A 31 -11.99 -0.90 -4.00
N CYS A 32 -11.05 -0.02 -4.32
CA CYS A 32 -9.86 0.18 -3.50
C CYS A 32 -10.22 0.86 -2.16
N VAL A 33 -10.97 1.97 -2.22
CA VAL A 33 -11.46 2.66 -1.03
C VAL A 33 -12.78 2.03 -0.56
N TYR A 34 -13.85 2.24 -1.32
CA TYR A 34 -15.20 1.77 -0.97
C TYR A 34 -15.36 0.29 -1.26
N THR A 35 -15.93 -0.49 -0.32
CA THR A 35 -15.98 -1.97 -0.33
C THR A 35 -14.59 -2.64 -0.31
N GLY A 36 -13.55 -1.84 -0.03
CA GLY A 36 -12.15 -2.23 0.06
C GLY A 36 -11.63 -1.96 1.47
N ILE A 37 -10.80 -0.93 1.65
CA ILE A 37 -10.31 -0.54 2.98
C ILE A 37 -11.42 0.04 3.88
N TYR A 38 -12.48 0.61 3.29
CA TYR A 38 -13.59 1.25 3.99
C TYR A 38 -14.93 0.60 3.62
N GLU A 39 -15.60 0.01 4.61
CA GLU A 39 -16.90 -0.66 4.48
C GLU A 39 -17.61 -0.74 5.85
N PRO A 40 -18.35 0.31 6.27
CA PRO A 40 -18.90 0.43 7.63
C PRO A 40 -19.82 -0.70 8.10
N GLY A 41 -20.47 -1.41 7.17
CA GLY A 41 -21.35 -2.54 7.49
C GLY A 41 -20.64 -3.89 7.59
N HIS A 42 -19.31 -3.94 7.35
CA HIS A 42 -18.57 -5.19 7.34
C HIS A 42 -18.43 -5.74 8.77
N PRO A 43 -18.51 -7.08 8.99
CA PRO A 43 -18.44 -7.66 10.34
C PRO A 43 -17.16 -7.34 11.13
N THR A 44 -16.08 -6.99 10.42
CA THR A 44 -14.77 -6.64 10.99
C THR A 44 -14.49 -5.14 10.95
N ALA A 45 -15.46 -4.32 10.53
CA ALA A 45 -15.28 -2.87 10.49
C ALA A 45 -15.09 -2.32 11.91
N ASP A 46 -14.17 -1.37 12.07
CA ASP A 46 -14.03 -0.59 13.30
C ASP A 46 -15.08 0.53 13.38
N GLU A 47 -14.99 1.36 14.42
CA GLU A 47 -15.93 2.46 14.66
C GLU A 47 -15.90 3.55 13.57
N ASP A 48 -14.77 3.66 12.86
CA ASP A 48 -14.58 4.58 11.74
C ASP A 48 -14.96 3.93 10.40
N GLY A 49 -15.38 2.66 10.38
CA GLY A 49 -15.80 1.93 9.19
C GLY A 49 -14.68 1.30 8.38
N PHE A 50 -13.44 1.27 8.89
CA PHE A 50 -12.33 0.59 8.24
C PHE A 50 -12.34 -0.90 8.54
N ARG A 51 -12.06 -1.70 7.51
CA ARG A 51 -12.05 -3.16 7.62
C ARG A 51 -10.83 -3.66 8.39
N GLY A 52 -11.05 -4.21 9.59
CA GLY A 52 -9.98 -4.74 10.44
C GLY A 52 -9.22 -5.91 9.82
N ASP A 53 -9.89 -6.78 9.06
CA ASP A 53 -9.26 -7.88 8.33
C ASP A 53 -8.32 -7.39 7.21
N VAL A 54 -8.67 -6.29 6.54
CA VAL A 54 -7.79 -5.66 5.55
C VAL A 54 -6.60 -4.97 6.24
N LEU A 55 -6.85 -4.31 7.37
CA LEU A 55 -5.82 -3.64 8.16
C LEU A 55 -4.74 -4.63 8.65
N ASP A 56 -5.14 -5.81 9.11
CA ASP A 56 -4.21 -6.85 9.58
C ASP A 56 -3.32 -7.37 8.44
N LEU A 57 -3.89 -7.57 7.25
CA LEU A 57 -3.11 -7.96 6.06
C LEU A 57 -2.11 -6.87 5.65
N VAL A 58 -2.49 -5.59 5.69
CA VAL A 58 -1.59 -4.47 5.36
C VAL A 58 -0.45 -4.37 6.37
N ARG A 59 -0.73 -4.62 7.66
CA ARG A 59 0.30 -4.66 8.71
C ARG A 59 1.27 -5.82 8.51
N GLU A 60 0.77 -7.01 8.18
CA GLU A 60 1.59 -8.19 7.89
C GLU A 60 2.55 -7.94 6.71
N LEU A 61 2.07 -7.27 5.65
CA LEU A 61 2.89 -6.88 4.49
C LEU A 61 4.01 -5.90 4.84
N GLY A 62 3.92 -5.18 5.96
CA GLY A 62 4.95 -4.24 6.41
C GLY A 62 5.08 -3.01 5.51
N VAL A 63 3.98 -2.57 4.89
CA VAL A 63 3.94 -1.38 4.02
C VAL A 63 4.44 -0.16 4.78
N SER A 64 5.46 0.51 4.24
CA SER A 64 6.18 1.58 4.93
C SER A 64 5.68 2.98 4.60
N VAL A 65 5.01 3.14 3.46
CA VAL A 65 4.43 4.40 2.99
C VAL A 65 3.31 4.09 2.01
N VAL A 66 2.25 4.90 2.00
CA VAL A 66 1.13 4.76 1.06
C VAL A 66 0.94 6.07 0.32
N ARG A 67 1.00 6.03 -1.01
CA ARG A 67 0.59 7.16 -1.86
C ARG A 67 -0.94 7.24 -1.91
N TYR A 68 -1.47 8.46 -1.89
CA TYR A 68 -2.91 8.79 -1.90
C TYR A 68 -3.09 10.25 -2.40
N PRO A 69 -4.25 10.72 -2.93
CA PRO A 69 -5.53 10.04 -3.21
C PRO A 69 -5.60 9.36 -4.56
N GLY A 70 -4.53 9.40 -5.35
CA GLY A 70 -4.57 8.80 -6.67
C GLY A 70 -3.40 9.06 -7.60
N GLY A 71 -3.64 8.56 -8.81
CA GLY A 71 -2.84 8.66 -10.00
C GLY A 71 -3.64 9.51 -10.98
N ASN A 72 -4.57 8.92 -11.71
CA ASN A 72 -5.41 9.69 -12.62
C ASN A 72 -6.55 10.41 -11.88
N PHE A 73 -7.06 9.84 -10.80
CA PHE A 73 -8.15 10.42 -10.00
C PHE A 73 -7.80 11.83 -9.51
N VAL A 74 -6.58 12.03 -9.02
CA VAL A 74 -6.16 13.31 -8.43
C VAL A 74 -6.10 14.44 -9.46
N SER A 75 -6.02 14.14 -10.77
CA SER A 75 -5.94 15.15 -11.83
C SER A 75 -7.18 16.04 -11.96
N GLY A 76 -8.34 15.58 -11.46
CA GLY A 76 -9.59 16.35 -11.47
C GLY A 76 -10.25 16.49 -10.10
N TYR A 77 -9.61 16.00 -9.03
CA TYR A 77 -10.19 15.98 -7.70
C TYR A 77 -9.99 17.33 -6.99
N ARG A 78 -11.07 17.86 -6.41
CA ARG A 78 -11.05 19.04 -5.52
C ARG A 78 -11.07 18.55 -4.09
N TRP A 79 -9.99 18.79 -3.35
CA TRP A 79 -9.82 18.24 -2.00
C TRP A 79 -10.84 18.79 -1.00
N GLU A 80 -11.37 20.00 -1.25
CA GLU A 80 -12.41 20.63 -0.42
C GLU A 80 -13.74 19.87 -0.44
N ASP A 81 -13.98 19.01 -1.42
CA ASP A 81 -15.19 18.19 -1.48
C ASP A 81 -15.12 16.98 -0.53
N GLY A 82 -13.97 16.75 0.13
CA GLY A 82 -13.73 15.64 1.06
C GLY A 82 -13.44 16.04 2.50
N VAL A 83 -13.71 17.30 2.89
CA VAL A 83 -13.49 17.82 4.26
C VAL A 83 -14.78 18.12 5.01
#